data_AF-A0A7J2TGZ0-F1
#
_entry.id   AF-A0A7J2TGZ0-F1
#
_cell.length_a   1.000
_cell.length_b   1.000
_cell.length_c   1.000
_cell.angle_alpha   90.00
_cell.angle_beta   90.00
_cell.angle_gamma   90.00
#
_symmetry.space_group_name_H-M   'P 1'
#
loop_
_entity.id
_entity.type
_entity.pdbx_description
1 polymer ?
#
loop_
_entity_poly.entity_id
_entity_poly.type
_entity_poly.pdbx_seq_one_letter_code
_entity_poly.pdbx_strand_id
1 'polypeptide(L)' 'MGVINLVLQIADFIAARYRKVAEIGIGENTAVAEALKRRGVKVIATDIKNVKSPVEFYIDDILN' A
#
# COMPACT_ATOMS: atom_id res chain seq x y z
N MET A 1 5.79 5.01 27.67
CA MET A 1 5.55 3.92 26.69
C MET A 1 5.18 4.57 25.37
N GLY A 2 6.05 4.47 24.36
CA GLY A 2 5.76 5.02 23.03
C GLY A 2 4.71 4.19 22.32
N VAL A 3 3.73 4.84 21.70
CA VAL A 3 2.74 4.17 20.86
C VAL A 3 3.47 3.57 19.65
N ILE A 4 3.43 2.25 19.49
CA ILE A 4 4.00 1.56 18.33
C ILE A 4 3.10 1.84 17.13
N ASN A 5 3.64 2.52 16.12
CA ASN A 5 2.93 2.74 14.87
C ASN A 5 3.21 1.57 13.91
N LEU A 6 2.31 0.58 13.91
CA LEU A 6 2.42 -0.64 13.10
C LEU A 6 2.48 -0.34 11.58
N VAL A 7 1.78 0.69 11.10
CA VAL A 7 1.79 1.11 9.68
C VAL A 7 3.19 1.52 9.24
N LEU A 8 3.91 2.26 10.09
CA LEU A 8 5.29 2.66 9.76
C LEU A 8 6.24 1.46 9.78
N GLN A 9 6.07 0.54 10.73
CA GLN A 9 6.91 -0.65 10.82
C GLN A 9 6.77 -1.56 9.59
N ILE A 10 5.53 -1.81 9.12
CA ILE A 10 5.32 -2.64 7.94
C ILE A 10 5.86 -1.96 6.67
N ALA A 11 5.68 -0.64 6.54
CA ALA A 11 6.21 0.13 5.42
C ALA A 11 7.75 0.13 5.41
N ASP A 12 8.39 0.28 6.57
CA ASP A 12 9.85 0.23 6.69
C ASP A 12 10.39 -1.17 6.37
N PHE A 13 9.74 -2.22 6.88
CA PHE A 13 10.12 -3.60 6.61
C PHE A 13 10.08 -3.91 5.10
N ILE A 14 9.00 -3.51 4.43
CA ILE A 14 8.81 -3.72 2.99
C ILE A 14 9.79 -2.88 2.19
N ALA A 15 9.92 -1.58 2.47
CA ALA A 15 10.79 -0.67 1.73
C ALA A 15 12.27 -1.03 1.81
N ALA A 16 12.72 -1.64 2.92
CA ALA A 16 14.08 -2.13 3.05
C ALA A 16 14.40 -3.34 2.15
N ARG A 17 13.38 -4.00 1.57
CA ARG A 17 13.53 -5.29 0.87
C ARG A 17 13.04 -5.25 -0.57
N TYR A 18 12.04 -4.43 -0.86
CA TYR A 18 11.35 -4.42 -2.14
C TYR A 18 11.36 -3.04 -2.78
N ARG A 19 11.58 -3.00 -4.09
CA ARG A 19 11.53 -1.77 -4.91
C ARG A 19 10.19 -1.56 -5.60
N LYS A 20 9.43 -2.64 -5.79
CA LYS A 20 8.11 -2.64 -6.42
C LYS A 20 7.21 -3.63 -5.70
N VAL A 21 5.97 -3.23 -5.42
CA VAL A 21 4.97 -4.06 -4.73
C VAL A 21 3.59 -3.87 -5.35
N ALA A 22 2.74 -4.89 -5.18
CA ALA A 22 1.31 -4.80 -5.41
C ALA A 22 0.58 -4.92 -4.07
N GLU A 23 -0.38 -4.04 -3.83
CA GLU A 23 -1.31 -4.11 -2.70
C GLU A 23 -2.69 -4.55 -3.19
N ILE A 24 -3.19 -5.63 -2.60
CA ILE A 24 -4.46 -6.23 -2.97
C ILE A 24 -5.51 -5.89 -1.91
N GLY A 25 -6.62 -5.28 -2.33
CA GLY A 25 -7.68 -4.85 -1.42
C GLY A 25 -7.28 -3.64 -0.58
N ILE A 26 -6.81 -2.57 -1.23
CA ILE A 26 -6.34 -1.35 -0.53
C ILE A 26 -7.46 -0.66 0.27
N GLY A 27 -8.72 -0.80 -0.15
CA GLY A 27 -9.87 -0.18 0.50
C GLY A 27 -9.71 1.33 0.71
N GLU A 28 -10.21 1.83 1.84
CA GLU A 28 -10.10 3.26 2.21
C GLU A 28 -8.87 3.58 3.07
N ASN A 29 -8.09 2.57 3.49
CA ASN A 29 -6.91 2.77 4.33
C ASN A 29 -5.62 2.74 3.52
N THR A 30 -5.30 3.88 2.90
CA THR A 30 -4.14 4.03 2.00
C THR A 30 -2.81 4.28 2.71
N ALA A 31 -2.78 4.24 4.05
CA ALA A 31 -1.65 4.74 4.83
C ALA A 31 -0.32 4.00 4.55
N VAL A 32 -0.39 2.68 4.33
CA VAL A 32 0.79 1.86 3.99
C VAL A 32 1.26 2.16 2.57
N ALA A 33 0.37 2.13 1.58
CA ALA A 33 0.68 2.47 0.19
C ALA A 33 1.33 3.86 0.07
N GLU A 34 0.81 4.85 0.78
CA GLU A 34 1.39 6.20 0.84
C GLU A 34 2.78 6.21 1.48
N ALA A 35 2.93 5.52 2.61
CA ALA A 35 4.19 5.42 3.32
C ALA A 35 5.28 4.77 2.46
N LEU A 36 4.93 3.75 1.68
CA LEU A 36 5.81 3.07 0.73
C LEU A 36 6.17 3.96 -0.47
N LYS A 37 5.19 4.66 -1.06
CA LYS A 37 5.43 5.62 -2.15
C LYS A 37 6.41 6.72 -1.71
N ARG A 38 6.23 7.27 -0.50
CA ARG A 38 7.14 8.30 0.07
C ARG A 38 8.57 7.79 0.27
N ARG A 39 8.76 6.48 0.42
CA ARG A 39 10.07 5.82 0.54
C ARG A 39 10.67 5.41 -0.82
N GLY A 40 10.03 5.78 -1.93
CA GLY A 40 10.52 5.49 -3.28
C GLY A 40 10.18 4.08 -3.78
N VAL A 41 9.32 3.35 -3.08
CA VAL A 41 8.82 2.05 -3.56
C VAL A 41 7.76 2.31 -4.64
N LYS A 42 7.85 1.62 -5.78
CA LYS A 42 6.79 1.63 -6.79
C LYS A 42 5.63 0.75 -6.31
N VAL A 43 4.52 1.38 -5.95
CA VAL A 43 3.30 0.71 -5.48
C VAL A 43 2.25 0.76 -6.57
N ILE A 44 1.66 -0.41 -6.86
CA ILE A 44 0.40 -0.53 -7.60
C ILE A 44 -0.61 -1.12 -6.62
N ALA A 45 -1.85 -0.63 -6.63
CA ALA A 45 -2.90 -1.12 -5.75
C ALA A 45 -4.12 -1.58 -6.54
N THR A 46 -4.87 -2.53 -6.00
CA THR A 46 -6.16 -2.95 -6.55
C THR A 46 -7.22 -3.07 -5.46
N ASP A 47 -8.48 -2.93 -5.84
CA ASP A 47 -9.65 -3.23 -5.02
C ASP A 47 -10.84 -3.56 -5.92
N ILE A 48 -11.80 -4.32 -5.42
CA ILE A 48 -13.04 -4.62 -6.14
C ILE A 48 -13.93 -3.37 -6.27
N LYS A 49 -13.74 -2.38 -5.39
CA LYS A 49 -14.46 -1.10 -5.42
C LYS A 49 -13.58 0.00 -6.00
N ASN A 50 -14.24 1.00 -6.60
CA ASN A 50 -13.55 2.23 -6.95
C ASN A 50 -13.21 3.03 -5.69
N VAL A 51 -11.93 3.14 -5.37
CA VAL A 51 -11.44 3.90 -4.21
C VAL A 51 -10.45 4.97 -4.64
N LYS A 52 -10.43 6.09 -3.91
CA LYS A 52 -9.45 7.15 -4.16
C LYS A 52 -8.08 6.69 -3.69
N SER A 53 -7.19 6.42 -4.64
CA SER A 53 -5.85 5.95 -4.34
C SER A 53 -4.77 7.03 -4.58
N PRO A 54 -3.77 7.14 -3.69
CA PRO A 54 -2.60 8.01 -3.88
C PRO A 54 -1.50 7.35 -4.74
N VAL A 55 -1.67 6.09 -5.12
CA VAL A 55 -0.77 5.29 -5.95
C VAL A 55 -1.49 4.88 -7.25
N GLU A 56 -0.76 4.27 -8.18
CA GLU A 56 -1.37 3.67 -9.38
C GLU A 56 -2.39 2.61 -8.94
N PHE A 57 -3.61 2.68 -9.48
CA PHE A 57 -4.74 1.90 -8.99
C PHE A 57 -5.57 1.30 -10.12
N TYR A 58 -6.03 0.07 -9.90
CA TYR A 58 -6.91 -0.67 -10.80
C TYR A 58 -8.11 -1.22 -10.03
N ILE A 59 -9.30 -1.10 -10.62
CA ILE A 59 -10.47 -1.82 -10.12
C ILE A 59 -10.38 -3.23 -10.68
N ASP A 60 -10.26 -4.22 -9.80
CA ASP A 60 -10.05 -5.60 -10.21
C ASP A 60 -10.63 -6.58 -9.19
N ASP A 61 -11.19 -7.68 -9.68
CA ASP A 61 -11.61 -8.82 -8.89
C ASP A 61 -10.66 -9.99 -9.20
N ILE A 62 -9.64 -10.14 -8.36
CA ILE A 62 -8.43 -10.93 -8.65
C ILE A 62 -8.71 -12.43 -8.88
N LEU A 63 -9.91 -12.91 -8.51
CA LEU A 63 -10.31 -14.30 -8.67
C LEU A 63 -11.21 -14.57 -9.89
N ASN A 64 -11.59 -13.53 -10.64
CA ASN A 64 -12.50 -13.61 -11.80
C ASN A 64 -11.82 -13.15 -13.10
#